data_AF-A0A4S9ZF83-F1
#
_entry.id   AF-A0A4S9ZF83-F1
#
_cell.length_a   1.000
_cell.length_b   1.000
_cell.length_c   1.000
_cell.angle_alpha   90.00
_cell.angle_beta   90.00
_cell.angle_gamma   90.00
#
_symmetry.space_group_name_H-M   'P 1'
#
loop_
_entity.id
_entity.type
_entity.pdbx_description
1 polymer ?
#
loop_
_entity_poly.entity_id
_entity_poly.type
_entity_poly.pdbx_seq_one_letter_code
_entity_poly.pdbx_strand_id
1 'polypeptide(L)'
;IDTDFDFGNSSIWNIPTWDYYCTVSTYPVEYCLAQKFEPDCGVSVNARVLPGILVCLFVEVLCLASLAFSRGFRPLTTVGDAVASFMKHPDTFSAKTPGVSVHSVHSPTSRFDKFGFRRSEKDIALWGRKWPVWRAAVDTETCALFLNCLFLGFFATATAVLIVLNDGEISGYQPLTLQSPTSEHGLFANLFGLGSIHVVISITYLFYNHLFSRMFAAVELSSYSRTRAPLRVTLPRQGACNTYYLAMKPYYSLLLVVALVLVHFLTTQALNVVALTTYDVMGQYSHQRITYGISTSSAISALVVGFIMLCALAFALEEKLVDGMPVLGTCSMAISAACHVDSGRATLGPVKYGKDERTGKTGFLCRELSEP
;
A
#
# COMPACT_ATOMS: atom_id res chain seq x y z
N ILE A 1 -23.69 28.21 -32.34
CA ILE A 1 -22.83 28.53 -33.49
C ILE A 1 -21.53 27.81 -33.20
N ASP A 2 -21.41 26.57 -33.66
CA ASP A 2 -20.12 25.87 -33.66
C ASP A 2 -19.22 26.62 -34.63
N THR A 3 -18.24 27.34 -34.09
CA THR A 3 -17.16 27.91 -34.88
C THR A 3 -16.02 26.89 -34.89
N ASP A 4 -16.24 25.79 -35.60
CA ASP A 4 -15.11 25.01 -36.11
C ASP A 4 -14.41 25.92 -37.12
N PHE A 5 -13.34 26.58 -36.65
CA PHE A 5 -12.44 27.30 -37.51
C PHE A 5 -11.75 26.26 -38.40
N ASP A 6 -12.15 26.20 -39.67
CA ASP A 6 -11.46 25.38 -40.66
C ASP A 6 -10.11 26.03 -40.97
N PHE A 7 -9.10 25.61 -40.22
CA PHE A 7 -7.71 26.03 -40.36
C PHE A 7 -7.07 25.32 -41.54
N GLY A 8 -7.58 25.64 -42.74
CA GLY A 8 -7.12 25.06 -44.00
C GLY A 8 -5.60 25.01 -44.12
N ASN A 9 -5.11 24.06 -44.92
CA ASN A 9 -3.70 23.68 -45.03
C ASN A 9 -2.79 24.73 -45.75
N SER A 10 -3.21 26.00 -45.79
CA SER A 10 -2.50 27.11 -46.43
C SER A 10 -1.79 27.99 -45.41
N SER A 11 -0.65 28.56 -45.78
CA SER A 11 0.16 29.45 -44.94
C SER A 11 -0.48 30.80 -44.58
N ILE A 12 -1.70 31.07 -45.03
CA ILE A 12 -2.45 32.32 -44.81
C ILE A 12 -3.79 31.96 -44.18
N TRP A 13 -4.03 32.49 -42.97
CA TRP A 13 -5.27 32.28 -42.22
C TRP A 13 -6.26 33.37 -42.61
N ASN A 14 -7.53 33.03 -42.86
CA ASN A 14 -8.56 34.01 -43.22
C ASN A 14 -9.66 34.04 -42.15
N ILE A 15 -10.05 35.23 -41.69
CA ILE A 15 -11.15 35.39 -40.72
C ILE A 15 -12.40 35.88 -41.46
N PRO A 16 -13.55 35.19 -41.35
CA PRO A 16 -14.81 35.67 -41.89
C PRO A 16 -15.39 36.77 -41.00
N THR A 17 -15.66 37.93 -41.59
CA THR A 17 -16.36 39.04 -40.94
C THR A 17 -17.66 39.33 -41.68
N TRP A 18 -18.72 39.57 -40.92
CA TRP A 18 -20.03 39.91 -41.46
C TRP A 18 -20.19 41.43 -41.49
N ASP A 19 -20.49 42.00 -42.64
CA ASP A 19 -20.83 43.42 -42.75
C ASP A 19 -22.29 43.68 -42.34
N TYR A 20 -22.68 44.94 -42.18
CA TYR A 20 -24.04 45.40 -41.84
C TYR A 20 -25.13 44.81 -42.75
N TYR A 21 -24.76 44.42 -43.98
CA TYR A 21 -25.64 43.80 -44.97
C TYR A 21 -25.64 42.26 -44.94
N CYS A 22 -25.10 41.63 -43.90
CA CYS A 22 -24.95 40.17 -43.78
C CYS A 22 -24.17 39.52 -44.93
N THR A 23 -23.23 40.26 -45.54
CA THR A 23 -22.29 39.74 -46.53
C THR A 23 -21.02 39.27 -45.82
N VAL A 24 -20.53 38.07 -46.18
CA VAL A 24 -19.30 37.50 -45.61
C VAL A 24 -18.10 38.01 -46.41
N SER A 25 -17.27 38.83 -45.77
CA SER A 25 -15.96 39.23 -46.30
C SER A 25 -14.87 38.47 -45.55
N THR A 26 -13.83 38.01 -46.25
CA THR A 26 -12.70 37.30 -45.67
C THR A 26 -11.46 38.18 -45.68
N TYR A 27 -10.80 38.31 -44.52
CA TYR A 27 -9.59 39.10 -44.38
C TYR A 27 -8.41 38.20 -44.02
N PRO A 28 -7.25 38.33 -44.69
CA PRO A 28 -6.05 37.57 -44.35
C PRO A 28 -5.45 38.07 -43.04
N VAL A 29 -5.07 37.14 -42.17
CA VAL A 29 -4.36 37.41 -40.92
C VAL A 29 -2.88 37.60 -41.25
N GLU A 30 -2.38 38.81 -41.06
CA GLU A 30 -0.99 39.16 -41.35
C GLU A 30 -0.04 38.68 -40.24
N TYR A 31 -0.46 38.77 -38.97
CA TYR A 31 0.30 38.29 -37.82
C TYR A 31 -0.63 38.03 -36.62
N CYS A 32 -0.22 37.11 -35.74
CA CYS A 32 -0.91 36.83 -34.48
C CYS A 32 -0.16 37.54 -33.33
N LEU A 33 -0.87 38.37 -32.58
CA LEU A 33 -0.39 38.89 -31.30
C LEU A 33 -0.77 37.91 -30.20
N ALA A 34 0.19 37.11 -29.76
CA ALA A 34 0.03 36.26 -28.58
C ALA A 34 0.45 37.06 -27.34
N GLN A 35 -0.50 37.43 -26.50
CA GLN A 35 -0.18 37.94 -25.17
C GLN A 35 0.09 36.76 -24.24
N LYS A 36 1.23 36.78 -23.55
CA LYS A 36 1.50 35.81 -22.49
C LYS A 36 0.50 36.06 -21.36
N PHE A 37 -0.45 35.15 -21.21
CA PHE A 37 -1.43 35.19 -20.13
C PHE A 37 -0.83 34.48 -18.91
N GLU A 38 -0.67 35.21 -17.80
CA GLU A 38 -0.38 34.60 -16.51
C GLU A 38 -1.72 34.18 -15.89
N PRO A 39 -1.97 32.88 -15.71
CA PRO A 39 -3.23 32.42 -15.15
C PRO A 39 -3.35 32.83 -13.69
N ASP A 40 -4.45 33.50 -13.32
CA ASP A 40 -4.84 33.69 -11.93
C ASP A 40 -5.25 32.35 -11.31
N CYS A 41 -4.29 31.65 -10.70
CA CYS A 41 -4.53 30.37 -10.04
C CYS A 41 -5.23 30.59 -8.69
N GLY A 42 -6.48 30.14 -8.58
CA GLY A 42 -7.26 30.13 -7.34
C GLY A 42 -7.62 28.73 -6.89
N VAL A 43 -7.87 28.57 -5.58
CA VAL A 43 -8.43 27.32 -5.03
C VAL A 43 -9.96 27.40 -5.09
N SER A 44 -10.56 26.59 -5.95
CA SER A 44 -12.02 26.48 -6.05
C SER A 44 -12.54 25.37 -5.14
N VAL A 45 -13.33 25.73 -4.12
CA VAL A 45 -13.97 24.76 -3.21
C VAL A 45 -15.38 24.45 -3.69
N ASN A 46 -15.67 23.17 -3.94
CA ASN A 46 -17.02 22.75 -4.27
C ASN A 46 -17.87 22.59 -3.00
N ALA A 47 -18.91 23.42 -2.86
CA ALA A 47 -19.80 23.46 -1.70
C ALA A 47 -20.63 22.19 -1.46
N ARG A 48 -20.73 21.26 -2.43
CA ARG A 48 -21.44 19.98 -2.28
C ARG A 48 -20.50 18.84 -1.91
N VAL A 49 -19.29 18.81 -2.48
CA VAL A 49 -18.31 17.74 -2.24
C VAL A 49 -17.65 17.89 -0.87
N LEU A 50 -17.30 19.11 -0.47
CA LEU A 50 -16.58 19.35 0.80
C LEU A 50 -17.35 18.85 2.03
N PRO A 51 -18.65 19.15 2.22
CA PRO A 51 -19.41 18.62 3.35
C PRO A 51 -19.46 17.08 3.38
N GLY A 52 -19.55 16.43 2.22
CA GLY A 52 -19.52 14.96 2.13
C GLY A 52 -18.21 14.37 2.66
N ILE A 53 -17.08 14.94 2.25
CA ILE A 53 -15.75 14.53 2.74
C ILE A 53 -15.64 14.74 4.26
N LEU A 54 -16.11 15.88 4.77
CA LEU A 54 -16.09 16.19 6.20
C LEU A 54 -16.93 15.20 7.02
N VAL A 55 -18.10 14.80 6.52
CA VAL A 55 -18.93 13.77 7.17
C VAL A 55 -18.21 12.43 7.21
N CYS A 56 -17.58 12.00 6.10
CA CYS A 56 -16.81 10.76 6.06
C CYS A 56 -15.65 10.77 7.07
N LEU A 57 -14.88 11.85 7.13
CA LEU A 57 -13.78 12.01 8.09
C LEU A 57 -14.29 12.02 9.53
N PHE A 58 -15.44 12.66 9.78
CA PHE A 58 -16.05 12.67 11.11
C PHE A 58 -16.48 11.27 11.54
N VAL A 59 -17.13 10.51 10.65
CA VAL A 59 -17.51 9.11 10.92
C VAL A 59 -16.27 8.25 11.19
N GLU A 60 -15.20 8.42 10.41
CA GLU A 60 -13.93 7.71 10.62
C GLU A 60 -13.35 8.00 12.02
N VAL A 61 -13.30 9.27 12.42
CA VAL A 61 -12.83 9.68 13.75
C VAL A 61 -13.72 9.08 14.85
N LEU A 62 -15.04 9.06 14.68
CA LEU A 62 -15.95 8.43 15.63
C LEU A 62 -15.70 6.92 15.75
N CYS A 63 -15.49 6.21 14.63
CA CYS A 63 -15.16 4.80 14.64
C CYS A 63 -13.83 4.54 15.38
N LEU A 64 -12.79 5.32 15.09
CA LEU A 64 -11.49 5.21 15.74
C LEU A 64 -11.57 5.53 17.25
N ALA A 65 -12.33 6.56 17.62
CA ALA A 65 -12.58 6.90 19.02
C ALA A 65 -13.32 5.75 19.73
N SER A 66 -14.34 5.15 19.09
CA SER A 66 -15.09 4.03 19.68
C SER A 66 -14.19 2.83 19.98
N LEU A 67 -13.22 2.55 19.10
CA LEU A 67 -12.22 1.51 19.29
C LEU A 67 -11.25 1.86 20.43
N ALA A 68 -10.78 3.10 20.48
CA ALA A 68 -9.85 3.57 21.51
C ALA A 68 -10.45 3.56 22.92
N PHE A 69 -11.75 3.86 23.06
CA PHE A 69 -12.45 3.89 24.35
C PHE A 69 -13.10 2.55 24.74
N SER A 70 -12.99 1.51 23.90
CA SER A 70 -13.52 0.18 24.20
C SER A 70 -12.78 -0.45 25.37
N ARG A 71 -13.47 -0.59 26.52
CA ARG A 71 -12.92 -1.21 27.73
C ARG A 71 -12.80 -2.72 27.55
N GLY A 72 -11.62 -3.26 27.81
CA GLY A 72 -11.37 -4.71 27.80
C GLY A 72 -10.84 -5.26 26.46
N PHE A 73 -10.45 -4.39 25.53
CA PHE A 73 -9.77 -4.81 24.30
C PHE A 73 -8.44 -5.51 24.64
N ARG A 74 -8.36 -6.82 24.37
CA ARG A 74 -7.15 -7.64 24.53
C ARG A 74 -6.70 -8.11 23.16
N PRO A 75 -6.03 -7.27 22.37
CA PRO A 75 -5.74 -7.62 21.00
C PRO A 75 -4.51 -8.52 20.93
N LEU A 76 -4.62 -9.60 20.16
CA LEU A 76 -3.51 -10.47 19.78
C LEU A 76 -2.77 -9.83 18.59
N THR A 77 -2.16 -8.65 18.80
CA THR A 77 -1.53 -7.91 17.69
C THR A 77 -0.11 -8.39 17.37
N THR A 78 0.58 -8.95 18.38
CA THR A 78 1.95 -9.43 18.22
C THR A 78 1.99 -10.95 18.21
N VAL A 79 3.02 -11.51 17.57
CA VAL A 79 3.23 -12.96 17.61
C VAL A 79 3.51 -13.44 19.03
N GLY A 80 4.17 -12.61 19.85
CA GLY A 80 4.38 -12.92 21.27
C GLY A 80 3.07 -13.03 22.05
N ASP A 81 2.05 -12.22 21.73
CA ASP A 81 0.72 -12.39 22.33
C ASP A 81 0.10 -13.75 21.98
N ALA A 82 0.26 -14.21 20.73
CA ALA A 82 -0.21 -15.51 20.30
C ALA A 82 0.52 -16.65 21.01
N VAL A 83 1.86 -16.59 21.05
CA VAL A 83 2.71 -17.57 21.75
C VAL A 83 2.38 -17.60 23.26
N ALA A 84 2.26 -16.44 23.90
CA ALA A 84 1.87 -16.32 25.30
C ALA A 84 0.43 -16.78 25.56
N SER A 85 -0.46 -16.69 24.57
CA SER A 85 -1.82 -17.21 24.66
C SER A 85 -1.85 -18.73 24.58
N PHE A 86 -1.15 -19.33 23.61
CA PHE A 86 -1.09 -20.79 23.45
C PHE A 86 -0.37 -21.48 24.59
N MET A 87 0.64 -20.85 25.20
CA MET A 87 1.27 -21.38 26.41
C MET A 87 0.34 -21.34 27.63
N LYS A 88 -0.50 -20.30 27.76
CA LYS A 88 -1.42 -20.16 28.90
C LYS A 88 -2.68 -21.00 28.73
N HIS A 89 -3.21 -21.06 27.53
CA HIS A 89 -4.41 -21.80 27.17
C HIS A 89 -4.06 -22.74 26.01
N PRO A 90 -3.59 -23.96 26.32
CA PRO A 90 -3.19 -24.90 25.30
C PRO A 90 -4.36 -25.24 24.38
N ASP A 91 -4.13 -25.16 23.06
CA ASP A 91 -5.11 -25.65 22.10
C ASP A 91 -5.32 -27.16 22.28
N THR A 92 -6.57 -27.54 22.49
CA THR A 92 -6.94 -28.94 22.74
C THR A 92 -6.59 -29.86 21.57
N PHE A 93 -6.63 -29.36 20.33
CA PHE A 93 -6.35 -30.17 19.16
C PHE A 93 -4.86 -30.47 19.03
N SER A 94 -4.02 -29.44 19.04
CA SER A 94 -2.57 -29.61 18.94
C SER A 94 -1.95 -30.27 20.17
N ALA A 95 -2.53 -30.10 21.37
CA ALA A 95 -2.00 -30.71 22.59
C ALA A 95 -2.35 -32.21 22.71
N LYS A 96 -3.54 -32.62 22.26
CA LYS A 96 -4.01 -34.02 22.42
C LYS A 96 -3.68 -34.93 21.25
N THR A 97 -3.33 -34.37 20.09
CA THR A 97 -3.07 -35.16 18.88
C THR A 97 -1.59 -35.52 18.80
N PRO A 98 -1.21 -36.80 18.98
CA PRO A 98 0.19 -37.22 18.90
C PRO A 98 0.73 -36.98 17.48
N GLY A 99 1.94 -36.43 17.36
CA GLY A 99 2.60 -36.21 16.08
C GLY A 99 2.35 -34.85 15.41
N VAL A 100 1.49 -33.99 15.99
CA VAL A 100 1.38 -32.59 15.55
C VAL A 100 2.62 -31.83 15.98
N SER A 101 3.53 -31.63 15.04
CA SER A 101 4.74 -30.83 15.16
C SER A 101 4.72 -29.72 14.12
N VAL A 102 5.55 -28.70 14.28
CA VAL A 102 5.67 -27.63 13.28
C VAL A 102 5.94 -28.22 11.88
N HIS A 103 6.75 -29.27 11.80
CA HIS A 103 7.07 -29.95 10.54
C HIS A 103 5.87 -30.71 9.94
N SER A 104 4.98 -31.27 10.76
CA SER A 104 3.77 -31.92 10.26
C SER A 104 2.71 -30.92 9.81
N VAL A 105 2.71 -29.70 10.38
CA VAL A 105 1.78 -28.63 9.96
C VAL A 105 2.14 -28.12 8.57
N HIS A 106 3.43 -27.96 8.28
CA HIS A 106 3.93 -27.53 6.96
C HIS A 106 4.15 -28.67 5.96
N SER A 107 3.73 -29.90 6.27
CA SER A 107 3.86 -31.00 5.33
C SER A 107 2.95 -30.78 4.11
N PRO A 108 3.34 -31.24 2.91
CA PRO A 108 2.55 -31.06 1.68
C PRO A 108 1.15 -31.71 1.76
N THR A 109 1.02 -32.74 2.60
CA THR A 109 -0.20 -33.51 2.87
C THR A 109 -1.06 -32.93 4.01
N SER A 110 -0.58 -31.89 4.70
CA SER A 110 -1.29 -31.22 5.78
C SER A 110 -2.56 -30.53 5.29
N ARG A 111 -3.65 -30.69 6.04
CA ARG A 111 -4.91 -29.94 5.84
C ARG A 111 -4.92 -28.58 6.56
N PHE A 112 -3.93 -28.32 7.40
CA PHE A 112 -3.87 -27.14 8.28
C PHE A 112 -3.25 -25.93 7.59
N ASP A 113 -2.38 -26.15 6.60
CA ASP A 113 -1.71 -25.09 5.88
C ASP A 113 -2.25 -24.97 4.45
N LYS A 114 -3.49 -24.47 4.35
CA LYS A 114 -4.12 -24.16 3.05
C LYS A 114 -3.69 -22.80 2.49
N PHE A 115 -3.24 -21.89 3.35
CA PHE A 115 -2.90 -20.49 3.03
C PHE A 115 -1.55 -20.01 3.57
N GLY A 116 -0.91 -20.76 4.48
CA GLY A 116 0.46 -20.52 4.90
C GLY A 116 1.40 -21.48 4.18
N PHE A 117 2.67 -21.10 4.18
CA PHE A 117 3.91 -21.79 3.81
C PHE A 117 3.88 -23.22 3.19
N ARG A 118 2.98 -23.53 2.25
CA ARG A 118 2.90 -24.83 1.57
C ARG A 118 4.11 -25.03 0.66
N ARG A 119 5.02 -25.93 1.05
CA ARG A 119 6.11 -26.40 0.17
C ARG A 119 5.65 -27.60 -0.63
N SER A 120 5.83 -27.57 -1.96
CA SER A 120 5.68 -28.74 -2.82
C SER A 120 6.89 -29.66 -2.68
N GLU A 121 6.71 -30.98 -2.78
CA GLU A 121 7.82 -31.95 -2.77
C GLU A 121 8.84 -31.70 -3.89
N LYS A 122 8.39 -31.15 -5.02
CA LYS A 122 9.27 -30.73 -6.13
C LYS A 122 10.19 -29.56 -5.75
N ASP A 123 9.72 -28.65 -4.89
CA ASP A 123 10.53 -27.52 -4.40
C ASP A 123 11.63 -27.98 -3.43
N ILE A 124 11.41 -29.07 -2.70
CA ILE A 124 12.39 -29.68 -1.78
C ILE A 124 13.50 -30.44 -2.57
N ALA A 125 13.17 -31.01 -3.73
CA ALA A 125 14.16 -31.69 -4.58
C ALA A 125 15.05 -30.71 -5.37
N LEU A 126 14.52 -29.55 -5.77
CA LEU A 126 15.30 -28.46 -6.40
C LEU A 126 16.25 -27.73 -5.42
N TRP A 127 16.14 -28.02 -4.13
CA TRP A 127 16.85 -27.36 -3.02
C TRP A 127 18.30 -27.82 -2.78
N GLY A 128 18.87 -28.64 -3.68
CA GLY A 128 20.32 -28.91 -3.71
C GLY A 128 21.17 -27.65 -3.93
N ARG A 129 20.56 -26.51 -4.29
CA ARG A 129 21.22 -25.22 -4.52
C ARG A 129 20.62 -24.15 -3.59
N LYS A 130 21.42 -23.75 -2.59
CA LYS A 130 21.11 -22.83 -1.47
C LYS A 130 20.49 -21.49 -1.90
N TRP A 131 19.17 -21.42 -2.07
CA TRP A 131 18.40 -20.16 -2.19
C TRP A 131 17.23 -20.15 -1.18
N PRO A 132 16.91 -18.99 -0.55
CA PRO A 132 16.14 -18.98 0.69
C PRO A 132 14.62 -19.09 0.47
N VAL A 133 14.05 -20.16 1.02
CA VAL A 133 12.92 -20.23 1.99
C VAL A 133 11.57 -19.51 1.74
N TRP A 134 11.43 -18.50 0.88
CA TRP A 134 10.22 -17.65 0.86
C TRP A 134 9.12 -18.07 -0.13
N ARG A 135 9.31 -19.17 -0.87
CA ARG A 135 8.48 -19.50 -2.04
C ARG A 135 7.00 -19.87 -1.77
N ALA A 136 6.55 -19.86 -0.52
CA ALA A 136 5.16 -20.12 -0.15
C ALA A 136 4.45 -18.88 0.47
N ALA A 137 5.15 -17.75 0.51
CA ALA A 137 4.55 -16.42 0.55
C ALA A 137 4.36 -15.83 -0.87
N VAL A 138 4.72 -16.62 -1.90
CA VAL A 138 4.74 -16.24 -3.32
C VAL A 138 3.40 -15.79 -3.86
N ASP A 139 2.24 -16.31 -3.44
CA ASP A 139 0.98 -15.82 -4.01
C ASP A 139 0.67 -14.37 -3.57
N THR A 140 0.92 -14.03 -2.31
CA THR A 140 0.76 -12.66 -1.81
C THR A 140 1.89 -11.73 -2.22
N GLU A 141 3.13 -12.25 -2.27
CA GLU A 141 4.31 -11.48 -2.68
C GLU A 141 4.31 -11.21 -4.19
N THR A 142 3.94 -12.19 -5.00
CA THR A 142 3.76 -11.99 -6.45
C THR A 142 2.61 -11.06 -6.72
N CYS A 143 1.50 -11.11 -5.97
CA CYS A 143 0.42 -10.14 -6.13
C CYS A 143 0.88 -8.72 -5.78
N ALA A 144 1.62 -8.54 -4.67
CA ALA A 144 2.18 -7.25 -4.27
C ALA A 144 3.16 -6.69 -5.32
N LEU A 145 4.09 -7.52 -5.78
CA LEU A 145 5.07 -7.18 -6.81
C LEU A 145 4.38 -6.90 -8.15
N PHE A 146 3.41 -7.73 -8.54
CA PHE A 146 2.64 -7.57 -9.77
C PHE A 146 1.85 -6.26 -9.77
N LEU A 147 1.12 -5.96 -8.68
CA LEU A 147 0.39 -4.71 -8.54
C LEU A 147 1.33 -3.49 -8.54
N ASN A 148 2.49 -3.59 -7.88
CA ASN A 148 3.47 -2.50 -7.88
C ASN A 148 4.09 -2.29 -9.28
N CYS A 149 4.44 -3.38 -9.99
CA CYS A 149 4.92 -3.33 -11.37
C CYS A 149 3.85 -2.81 -12.34
N LEU A 150 2.58 -3.18 -12.16
CA LEU A 150 1.47 -2.63 -12.94
C LEU A 150 1.30 -1.13 -12.67
N PHE A 151 1.38 -0.71 -11.42
CA PHE A 151 1.32 0.70 -11.04
C PHE A 151 2.47 1.50 -11.67
N LEU A 152 3.72 1.02 -11.53
CA LEU A 152 4.90 1.63 -12.14
C LEU A 152 4.79 1.64 -13.67
N GLY A 153 4.33 0.55 -14.28
CA GLY A 153 4.13 0.44 -15.72
C GLY A 153 3.08 1.41 -16.23
N PHE A 154 1.92 1.51 -15.58
CA PHE A 154 0.86 2.45 -15.92
C PHE A 154 1.31 3.90 -15.80
N PHE A 155 1.95 4.27 -14.68
CA PHE A 155 2.44 5.64 -14.52
C PHE A 155 3.59 5.96 -15.47
N ALA A 156 4.47 5.00 -15.77
CA ALA A 156 5.56 5.19 -16.73
C ALA A 156 5.04 5.39 -18.15
N THR A 157 4.07 4.58 -18.60
CA THR A 157 3.47 4.73 -19.94
C THR A 157 2.67 6.02 -20.04
N ALA A 158 1.85 6.35 -19.04
CA ALA A 158 1.11 7.60 -18.99
C ALA A 158 2.06 8.80 -19.07
N THR A 159 3.12 8.82 -18.24
CA THR A 159 4.11 9.92 -18.23
C THR A 159 4.85 10.02 -19.56
N ALA A 160 5.26 8.89 -20.16
CA ALA A 160 5.94 8.89 -21.45
C ALA A 160 5.07 9.45 -22.58
N VAL A 161 3.79 9.05 -22.63
CA VAL A 161 2.83 9.59 -23.60
C VAL A 161 2.67 11.10 -23.42
N LEU A 162 2.58 11.57 -22.18
CA LEU A 162 2.41 12.99 -21.88
C LEU A 162 3.63 13.83 -22.25
N ILE A 163 4.83 13.31 -22.04
CA ILE A 163 6.08 13.98 -22.47
C ILE A 163 6.12 14.09 -24.00
N VAL A 164 5.74 13.03 -24.72
CA VAL A 164 5.69 13.04 -26.19
C VAL A 164 4.66 14.03 -26.72
N LEU A 165 3.47 14.09 -26.09
CA LEU A 165 2.42 15.05 -26.46
C LEU A 165 2.79 16.50 -26.16
N ASN A 166 3.76 16.73 -25.27
CA ASN A 166 4.23 18.05 -24.87
C ASN A 166 5.59 18.41 -25.50
N ASP A 167 5.87 17.93 -26.72
CA ASP A 167 7.10 18.19 -27.47
C ASP A 167 8.40 17.91 -26.68
N GLY A 168 8.36 17.00 -25.71
CA GLY A 168 9.50 16.64 -24.86
C GLY A 168 9.74 17.57 -23.67
N GLU A 169 8.92 18.59 -23.45
CA GLU A 169 9.07 19.47 -22.29
C GLU A 169 8.56 18.82 -20.99
N ILE A 170 9.39 18.86 -19.94
CA ILE A 170 9.00 18.47 -18.59
C ILE A 170 8.25 19.63 -17.96
N SER A 171 6.93 19.63 -18.12
CA SER A 171 6.05 20.67 -17.57
C SER A 171 5.71 20.39 -16.10
N GLY A 172 5.83 21.43 -15.27
CA GLY A 172 5.40 21.38 -13.88
C GLY A 172 3.88 21.20 -13.75
N TYR A 173 3.10 21.80 -14.66
CA TYR A 173 1.64 21.68 -14.68
C TYR A 173 1.05 22.13 -16.03
N GLN A 174 0.15 21.34 -16.61
CA GLN A 174 -0.60 21.67 -17.82
C GLN A 174 -2.03 21.16 -17.76
N PRO A 175 -3.04 21.96 -18.17
CA PRO A 175 -4.40 21.45 -18.35
C PRO A 175 -4.49 20.65 -19.65
N LEU A 176 -5.08 19.44 -19.61
CA LEU A 176 -5.43 18.75 -20.85
C LEU A 176 -6.65 19.43 -21.47
N THR A 177 -6.58 19.71 -22.75
CA THR A 177 -7.74 20.12 -23.55
C THR A 177 -8.50 18.88 -24.03
N LEU A 178 -8.89 18.00 -23.11
CA LEU A 178 -9.86 16.95 -23.44
C LEU A 178 -11.26 17.56 -23.36
N GLN A 179 -12.13 17.23 -24.33
CA GLN A 179 -13.51 17.69 -24.37
C GLN A 179 -14.29 17.03 -23.22
N SER A 180 -14.21 17.63 -22.04
CA SER A 180 -14.89 17.13 -20.84
C SER A 180 -16.32 17.65 -20.80
N PRO A 181 -17.30 16.80 -20.41
CA PRO A 181 -18.66 17.25 -20.23
C PRO A 181 -18.71 18.30 -19.12
N THR A 182 -19.19 19.49 -19.46
CA THR A 182 -19.31 20.66 -18.57
C THR A 182 -20.41 20.53 -17.50
N SER A 183 -21.09 19.38 -17.43
CA SER A 183 -22.20 19.14 -16.52
C SER A 183 -21.72 18.77 -15.10
N GLU A 184 -22.57 19.01 -14.09
CA GLU A 184 -22.30 18.61 -12.69
C GLU A 184 -21.99 17.11 -12.55
N HIS A 185 -22.58 16.27 -13.41
CA HIS A 185 -22.30 14.84 -13.49
C HIS A 185 -20.87 14.55 -13.98
N GLY A 186 -20.32 15.39 -14.86
CA GLY A 186 -18.93 15.31 -15.33
C GLY A 186 -17.91 15.54 -14.22
N LEU A 187 -18.18 16.47 -13.28
CA LEU A 187 -17.30 16.70 -12.14
C LEU A 187 -17.19 15.46 -11.24
N PHE A 188 -18.33 14.87 -10.86
CA PHE A 188 -18.31 13.66 -10.03
C PHE A 188 -17.64 12.49 -10.75
N ALA A 189 -17.93 12.28 -12.02
CA ALA A 189 -17.27 11.25 -12.82
C ALA A 189 -15.75 11.44 -12.86
N ASN A 190 -15.27 12.67 -13.03
CA ASN A 190 -13.84 12.98 -13.04
C ASN A 190 -13.19 12.77 -11.66
N LEU A 191 -13.86 13.18 -10.58
CA LEU A 191 -13.39 12.99 -9.20
C LEU A 191 -13.30 11.51 -8.83
N PHE A 192 -14.33 10.71 -9.13
CA PHE A 192 -14.33 9.28 -8.87
C PHE A 192 -13.33 8.54 -9.77
N GLY A 193 -13.19 8.97 -11.04
CA GLY A 193 -12.20 8.44 -11.97
C GLY A 193 -10.78 8.58 -11.43
N LEU A 194 -10.38 9.78 -11.02
CA LEU A 194 -9.06 10.00 -10.40
C LEU A 194 -8.93 9.30 -9.04
N GLY A 195 -9.99 9.31 -8.23
CA GLY A 195 -10.01 8.62 -6.94
C GLY A 195 -9.79 7.11 -7.06
N SER A 196 -10.18 6.48 -8.17
CA SER A 196 -9.99 5.05 -8.39
C SER A 196 -8.51 4.62 -8.42
N ILE A 197 -7.61 5.50 -8.90
CA ILE A 197 -6.17 5.25 -8.92
C ILE A 197 -5.63 5.12 -7.48
N HIS A 198 -6.16 5.93 -6.56
CA HIS A 198 -5.78 5.91 -5.15
C HIS A 198 -6.28 4.66 -4.40
N VAL A 199 -7.34 4.01 -4.90
CA VAL A 199 -7.77 2.70 -4.38
C VAL A 199 -6.70 1.65 -4.62
N VAL A 200 -6.06 1.64 -5.80
CA VAL A 200 -4.97 0.71 -6.12
C VAL A 200 -3.75 0.95 -5.22
N ILE A 201 -3.42 2.22 -4.94
CA ILE A 201 -2.34 2.59 -4.00
C ILE A 201 -2.66 2.06 -2.59
N SER A 202 -3.91 2.20 -2.14
CA SER A 202 -4.38 1.71 -0.84
C SER A 202 -4.34 0.18 -0.75
N ILE A 203 -4.75 -0.53 -1.81
CA ILE A 203 -4.63 -1.99 -1.89
C ILE A 203 -3.17 -2.41 -1.82
N THR A 204 -2.29 -1.72 -2.55
CA THR A 204 -0.84 -1.95 -2.52
C THR A 204 -0.29 -1.82 -1.11
N TYR A 205 -0.71 -0.78 -0.36
CA TYR A 205 -0.34 -0.65 1.05
C TYR A 205 -0.76 -1.85 1.90
N LEU A 206 -1.98 -2.38 1.74
CA LEU A 206 -2.42 -3.55 2.49
C LEU A 206 -1.51 -4.75 2.23
N PHE A 207 -1.08 -4.95 0.98
CA PHE A 207 -0.13 -5.99 0.63
C PHE A 207 1.26 -5.78 1.25
N TYR A 208 1.82 -4.57 1.16
CA TYR A 208 3.11 -4.24 1.77
C TYR A 208 3.06 -4.41 3.30
N ASN A 209 2.01 -3.91 3.94
CA ASN A 209 1.81 -4.01 5.38
C ASN A 209 1.68 -5.47 5.83
N HIS A 210 0.91 -6.28 5.09
CA HIS A 210 0.77 -7.71 5.36
C HIS A 210 2.11 -8.45 5.19
N LEU A 211 2.85 -8.17 4.13
CA LEU A 211 4.11 -8.81 3.81
C LEU A 211 5.18 -8.49 4.85
N PHE A 212 5.44 -7.19 5.10
CA PHE A 212 6.41 -6.78 6.11
C PHE A 212 6.04 -7.30 7.51
N SER A 213 4.75 -7.29 7.88
CA SER A 213 4.31 -7.85 9.16
C SER A 213 4.64 -9.33 9.29
N ARG A 214 4.46 -10.13 8.23
CA ARG A 214 4.84 -11.56 8.21
C ARG A 214 6.35 -11.76 8.27
N MET A 215 7.12 -10.95 7.55
CA MET A 215 8.58 -11.03 7.53
C MET A 215 9.16 -10.69 8.91
N PHE A 216 8.74 -9.58 9.51
CA PHE A 216 9.18 -9.19 10.85
C PHE A 216 8.77 -10.20 11.92
N ALA A 217 7.56 -10.76 11.82
CA ALA A 217 7.10 -11.86 12.66
C ALA A 217 8.03 -13.09 12.56
N ALA A 218 8.41 -13.47 11.34
CA ALA A 218 9.28 -14.62 11.10
C ALA A 218 10.71 -14.37 11.62
N VAL A 219 11.27 -13.17 11.41
CA VAL A 219 12.58 -12.78 11.94
C VAL A 219 12.57 -12.79 13.46
N GLU A 220 11.56 -12.19 14.08
CA GLU A 220 11.39 -12.16 15.53
C GLU A 220 11.31 -13.58 16.11
N LEU A 221 10.51 -14.47 15.51
CA LEU A 221 10.43 -15.87 15.94
C LEU A 221 11.76 -16.61 15.77
N SER A 222 12.43 -16.44 14.63
CA SER A 222 13.70 -17.13 14.35
C SER A 222 14.80 -16.74 15.34
N SER A 223 14.76 -15.53 15.89
CA SER A 223 15.75 -15.05 16.87
C SER A 223 15.76 -15.88 18.15
N TYR A 224 14.62 -16.44 18.57
CA TYR A 224 14.50 -17.29 19.75
C TYR A 224 15.24 -18.64 19.61
N SER A 225 15.67 -19.02 18.40
CA SER A 225 16.49 -20.23 18.19
C SER A 225 17.92 -20.06 18.72
N ARG A 226 18.50 -18.87 18.57
CA ARG A 226 19.87 -18.56 19.01
C ARG A 226 19.89 -18.08 20.45
N THR A 227 19.09 -17.05 20.73
CA THR A 227 19.13 -16.31 21.98
C THR A 227 17.87 -16.56 22.80
N ARG A 228 18.04 -16.76 24.11
CA ARG A 228 16.91 -16.81 25.03
C ARG A 228 16.48 -15.38 25.33
N ALA A 229 15.24 -15.03 25.03
CA ALA A 229 14.74 -13.67 25.11
C ALA A 229 13.31 -13.63 25.67
N PRO A 230 12.90 -12.54 26.34
CA PRO A 230 11.51 -12.35 26.75
C PRO A 230 10.60 -12.16 25.53
N LEU A 231 9.36 -12.65 25.62
CA LEU A 231 8.36 -12.43 24.57
C LEU A 231 7.96 -10.95 24.51
N ARG A 232 7.84 -10.41 23.30
CA ARG A 232 7.25 -9.10 23.05
C ARG A 232 5.73 -9.22 23.03
N VAL A 233 5.06 -8.64 24.02
CA VAL A 233 3.60 -8.74 24.21
C VAL A 233 2.99 -7.35 24.37
N THR A 234 1.70 -7.21 24.06
CA THR A 234 0.98 -5.93 24.18
C THR A 234 0.49 -5.62 25.59
N LEU A 235 0.25 -6.66 26.38
CA LEU A 235 -0.20 -6.54 27.76
C LEU A 235 0.92 -6.96 28.69
N PRO A 236 1.29 -6.14 29.68
CA PRO A 236 2.37 -6.47 30.61
C PRO A 236 2.03 -7.78 31.33
N ARG A 237 2.90 -8.77 31.17
CA ARG A 237 2.86 -10.06 31.88
C ARG A 237 4.23 -10.28 32.51
N GLN A 238 4.26 -10.95 33.67
CA GLN A 238 5.50 -11.23 34.40
C GLN A 238 6.52 -11.91 33.48
N GLY A 239 7.71 -11.32 33.32
CA GLY A 239 8.80 -11.85 32.50
C GLY A 239 8.78 -11.50 31.00
N ALA A 240 7.73 -10.82 30.51
CA ALA A 240 7.59 -10.42 29.11
C ALA A 240 7.81 -8.91 28.91
N CYS A 241 8.34 -8.52 27.74
CA CYS A 241 8.54 -7.11 27.39
C CYS A 241 7.27 -6.54 26.78
N ASN A 242 6.74 -5.45 27.38
CA ASN A 242 5.59 -4.74 26.83
C ASN A 242 6.01 -3.95 25.57
N THR A 243 5.16 -3.93 24.54
CA THR A 243 5.32 -3.15 23.31
C THR A 243 4.02 -2.45 22.90
N TYR A 244 4.14 -1.52 21.96
CA TYR A 244 3.00 -0.94 21.23
C TYR A 244 2.16 -2.01 20.50
N TYR A 245 0.88 -1.71 20.28
CA TYR A 245 -0.12 -2.51 19.54
C TYR A 245 0.15 -2.60 18.03
N LEU A 246 1.39 -2.87 17.62
CA LEU A 246 1.79 -3.03 16.23
C LEU A 246 2.56 -4.34 16.03
N ALA A 247 2.18 -5.07 14.97
CA ALA A 247 2.86 -6.29 14.55
C ALA A 247 4.34 -6.02 14.22
N MET A 248 4.62 -4.91 13.54
CA MET A 248 5.99 -4.43 13.26
C MET A 248 6.43 -3.32 14.21
N LYS A 249 7.73 -3.06 14.27
CA LYS A 249 8.27 -1.94 15.05
C LYS A 249 7.78 -0.59 14.48
N PRO A 250 7.50 0.41 15.34
CA PRO A 250 6.83 1.64 14.92
C PRO A 250 7.60 2.45 13.87
N TYR A 251 8.93 2.40 13.87
CA TYR A 251 9.74 3.14 12.90
C TYR A 251 9.61 2.59 11.47
N TYR A 252 9.52 1.25 11.28
CA TYR A 252 9.28 0.67 9.96
C TYR A 252 7.86 0.96 9.48
N SER A 253 6.88 0.91 10.38
CA SER A 253 5.49 1.29 10.09
C SER A 253 5.41 2.74 9.62
N LEU A 254 6.06 3.65 10.37
CA LEU A 254 6.10 5.06 10.02
C LEU A 254 6.75 5.29 8.66
N LEU A 255 7.88 4.63 8.38
CA LEU A 255 8.56 4.72 7.09
C LEU A 255 7.63 4.30 5.93
N LEU A 256 6.92 3.17 6.09
CA LEU A 256 5.98 2.67 5.09
C LEU A 256 4.81 3.64 4.87
N VAL A 257 4.24 4.18 5.95
CA VAL A 257 3.14 5.14 5.88
C VAL A 257 3.60 6.45 5.21
N VAL A 258 4.76 6.98 5.58
CA VAL A 258 5.32 8.19 4.97
C VAL A 258 5.56 7.98 3.47
N ALA A 259 6.17 6.87 3.08
CA ALA A 259 6.39 6.56 1.67
C ALA A 259 5.07 6.45 0.89
N LEU A 260 4.05 5.81 1.46
CA LEU A 260 2.73 5.71 0.83
C LEU A 260 2.04 7.08 0.71
N VAL A 261 2.07 7.89 1.77
CA VAL A 261 1.49 9.25 1.76
C VAL A 261 2.19 10.09 0.71
N LEU A 262 3.52 9.99 0.58
CA LEU A 262 4.28 10.67 -0.46
C LEU A 262 3.86 10.22 -1.86
N VAL A 263 3.78 8.91 -2.13
CA VAL A 263 3.31 8.40 -3.43
C VAL A 263 1.91 8.90 -3.72
N HIS A 264 0.98 8.78 -2.76
CA HIS A 264 -0.40 9.21 -2.91
C HIS A 264 -0.51 10.73 -3.16
N PHE A 265 0.30 11.54 -2.47
CA PHE A 265 0.36 12.98 -2.68
C PHE A 265 0.90 13.31 -4.07
N LEU A 266 2.01 12.70 -4.47
CA LEU A 266 2.63 12.93 -5.78
C LEU A 266 1.72 12.47 -6.92
N THR A 267 0.98 11.37 -6.78
CA THR A 267 0.00 10.95 -7.79
C THR A 267 -1.19 11.90 -7.89
N THR A 268 -1.61 12.50 -6.77
CA THR A 268 -2.65 13.54 -6.77
C THR A 268 -2.17 14.82 -7.45
N GLN A 269 -0.88 15.16 -7.33
CA GLN A 269 -0.30 16.28 -8.07
C GLN A 269 -0.06 15.96 -9.55
N ALA A 270 0.28 14.70 -9.85
CA ALA A 270 0.48 14.21 -11.21
C ALA A 270 -0.81 14.24 -12.04
N LEU A 271 -1.96 13.93 -11.41
CA LEU A 271 -3.27 13.89 -12.03
C LEU A 271 -4.29 14.58 -11.11
N ASN A 272 -4.75 15.78 -11.48
CA ASN A 272 -5.72 16.54 -10.71
C ASN A 272 -6.90 17.02 -11.56
N VAL A 273 -7.95 17.52 -10.90
CA VAL A 273 -9.08 18.18 -11.56
C VAL A 273 -8.88 19.68 -11.48
N VAL A 274 -9.10 20.36 -12.60
CA VAL A 274 -8.86 21.79 -12.77
C VAL A 274 -10.12 22.45 -13.28
N ALA A 275 -10.48 23.58 -12.68
CA ALA A 275 -11.53 24.44 -13.18
C ALA A 275 -10.90 25.59 -13.98
N LEU A 276 -11.20 25.67 -15.26
CA LEU A 276 -10.84 26.78 -16.14
C LEU A 276 -12.05 27.71 -16.26
N THR A 277 -11.93 28.92 -15.72
CA THR A 277 -12.91 30.00 -15.92
C THR A 277 -12.51 30.82 -17.14
N THR A 278 -13.37 30.83 -18.15
CA THR A 278 -13.14 31.61 -19.38
C THR A 278 -13.89 32.93 -19.29
N TYR A 279 -13.22 34.00 -19.71
CA TYR A 279 -13.77 35.34 -19.84
C TYR A 279 -13.79 35.72 -21.32
N ASP A 280 -14.83 36.43 -21.73
CA ASP A 280 -14.94 36.99 -23.08
C ASP A 280 -13.95 38.15 -23.28
N VAL A 281 -13.76 38.60 -24.52
CA VAL A 281 -12.89 39.74 -24.90
C VAL A 281 -13.25 41.04 -24.16
N MET A 282 -14.49 41.15 -23.68
CA MET A 282 -14.98 42.27 -22.87
C MET A 282 -14.70 42.11 -21.36
N GLY A 283 -13.98 41.05 -20.95
CA GLY A 283 -13.69 40.73 -19.54
C GLY A 283 -14.88 40.19 -18.75
N GLN A 284 -16.00 39.87 -19.42
CA GLN A 284 -17.17 39.28 -18.77
C GLN A 284 -17.03 37.77 -18.64
N TYR A 285 -17.55 37.22 -17.54
CA TYR A 285 -17.58 35.77 -17.33
C TYR A 285 -18.35 35.09 -18.47
N SER A 286 -17.70 34.12 -19.12
CA SER A 286 -18.33 33.33 -20.18
C SER A 286 -18.84 32.01 -19.62
N HIS A 287 -17.93 31.10 -19.24
CA HIS A 287 -18.29 29.79 -18.71
C HIS A 287 -17.13 29.19 -17.92
N GLN A 288 -17.43 28.14 -17.16
CA GLN A 288 -16.43 27.34 -16.45
C GLN A 288 -16.36 25.95 -17.07
N ARG A 289 -15.15 25.51 -17.40
CA ARG A 289 -14.87 24.15 -17.89
C ARG A 289 -14.06 23.40 -16.85
N ILE A 290 -14.45 22.16 -16.57
CA ILE A 290 -13.74 21.29 -15.63
C ILE A 290 -12.91 20.30 -16.44
N THR A 291 -11.59 20.37 -16.35
CA THR A 291 -10.69 19.48 -17.07
C THR A 291 -9.71 18.77 -16.12
N TYR A 292 -8.85 17.92 -16.67
CA TYR A 292 -7.75 17.30 -15.95
C TYR A 292 -6.50 18.16 -16.06
N GLY A 293 -5.78 18.32 -14.96
CA GLY A 293 -4.44 18.87 -14.96
C GLY A 293 -3.43 17.77 -14.74
N ILE A 294 -2.27 17.94 -15.36
CA ILE A 294 -1.21 16.97 -15.36
C ILE A 294 0.12 17.62 -15.01
N SER A 295 0.89 16.94 -14.17
CA SER A 295 2.24 17.34 -13.77
C SER A 295 3.22 16.20 -14.06
N THR A 296 4.03 16.36 -15.11
CA THR A 296 5.02 15.34 -15.49
C THR A 296 6.10 15.20 -14.44
N SER A 297 6.53 16.31 -13.81
CA SER A 297 7.52 16.30 -12.72
C SER A 297 7.04 15.53 -11.48
N SER A 298 5.75 15.67 -11.12
CA SER A 298 5.16 14.94 -10.00
C SER A 298 5.00 13.46 -10.33
N ALA A 299 4.64 13.12 -11.57
CA ALA A 299 4.55 11.75 -12.04
C ALA A 299 5.91 11.02 -12.00
N ILE A 300 6.97 11.68 -12.49
CA ILE A 300 8.36 11.16 -12.40
C ILE A 300 8.76 10.95 -10.94
N SER A 301 8.45 11.92 -10.07
CA SER A 301 8.76 11.81 -8.63
C SER A 301 8.02 10.63 -7.99
N ALA A 302 6.75 10.41 -8.32
CA ALA A 302 5.97 9.26 -7.85
C ALA A 302 6.59 7.93 -8.32
N LEU A 303 7.07 7.85 -9.57
CA LEU A 303 7.77 6.67 -10.11
C LEU A 303 9.07 6.40 -9.37
N VAL A 304 9.85 7.44 -9.04
CA VAL A 304 11.10 7.28 -8.27
C VAL A 304 10.81 6.72 -6.88
N VAL A 305 9.82 7.28 -6.16
CA VAL A 305 9.46 6.77 -4.82
C VAL A 305 8.92 5.34 -4.90
N GLY A 306 8.08 5.04 -5.90
CA GLY A 306 7.57 3.70 -6.14
C GLY A 306 8.68 2.68 -6.45
N PHE A 307 9.68 3.09 -7.23
CA PHE A 307 10.84 2.26 -7.54
C PHE A 307 11.72 2.00 -6.31
N ILE A 308 11.95 3.02 -5.47
CA ILE A 308 12.68 2.85 -4.20
C ILE A 308 11.95 1.84 -3.29
N MET A 309 10.62 1.92 -3.23
CA MET A 309 9.79 0.98 -2.48
C MET A 309 9.91 -0.46 -3.02
N LEU A 310 9.93 -0.63 -4.34
CA LEU A 310 10.14 -1.93 -5.00
C LEU A 310 11.54 -2.48 -4.68
N CYS A 311 12.59 -1.66 -4.76
CA CYS A 311 13.94 -2.05 -4.39
C CYS A 311 14.02 -2.46 -2.92
N ALA A 312 13.48 -1.64 -2.02
CA ALA A 312 13.45 -1.95 -0.58
C ALA A 312 12.76 -3.29 -0.31
N LEU A 313 11.68 -3.59 -1.04
CA LEU A 313 11.01 -4.88 -0.96
C LEU A 313 11.89 -6.01 -1.48
N ALA A 314 12.52 -5.86 -2.65
CA ALA A 314 13.41 -6.86 -3.23
C ALA A 314 14.58 -7.19 -2.27
N PHE A 315 15.21 -6.17 -1.68
CA PHE A 315 16.26 -6.37 -0.68
C PHE A 315 15.75 -7.08 0.58
N ALA A 316 14.57 -6.71 1.06
CA ALA A 316 13.96 -7.38 2.22
C ALA A 316 13.71 -8.88 1.94
N LEU A 317 13.24 -9.22 0.73
CA LEU A 317 13.00 -10.61 0.32
C LEU A 317 14.28 -11.46 0.22
N GLU A 318 15.44 -10.84 0.02
CA GLU A 318 16.72 -11.54 -0.01
C GLU A 318 17.30 -11.85 1.39
N GLU A 319 16.76 -11.24 2.44
CA GLU A 319 17.26 -11.41 3.80
C GLU A 319 17.03 -12.86 4.30
N LYS A 320 18.12 -13.50 4.74
CA LYS A 320 18.10 -14.89 5.21
C LYS A 320 17.73 -14.94 6.69
N LEU A 321 16.77 -15.80 7.02
CA LEU A 321 16.45 -16.12 8.40
C LEU A 321 17.57 -16.91 9.08
N VAL A 322 17.61 -16.80 10.40
CA VAL A 322 18.49 -17.57 11.25
C VAL A 322 18.17 -19.06 11.16
N ASP A 323 19.19 -19.87 10.87
CA ASP A 323 19.11 -21.33 10.94
C ASP A 323 18.94 -21.81 12.39
N GLY A 324 18.01 -22.72 12.63
CA GLY A 324 17.76 -23.33 13.95
C GLY A 324 16.29 -23.52 14.32
N MET A 325 15.38 -22.93 13.55
CA MET A 325 13.95 -23.04 13.80
C MET A 325 13.17 -23.11 12.47
N PRO A 326 12.16 -24.00 12.34
CA PRO A 326 11.26 -23.98 11.19
C PRO A 326 10.46 -22.67 11.16
N VAL A 327 10.20 -22.14 9.96
CA VAL A 327 9.43 -20.91 9.78
C VAL A 327 7.98 -21.16 10.18
N LEU A 328 7.58 -20.67 11.37
CA LEU A 328 6.18 -20.73 11.84
C LEU A 328 5.28 -19.75 11.07
N GLY A 329 5.83 -18.57 10.73
CA GLY A 329 5.07 -17.46 10.17
C GLY A 329 3.94 -16.99 11.06
N THR A 330 2.78 -16.70 10.45
CA THR A 330 1.53 -16.30 11.11
C THR A 330 0.52 -17.45 11.24
N CYS A 331 0.95 -18.71 11.01
CA CYS A 331 0.08 -19.86 11.09
C CYS A 331 -0.21 -20.23 12.55
N SER A 332 -1.44 -19.98 13.02
CA SER A 332 -1.86 -20.27 14.40
C SER A 332 -1.62 -21.73 14.80
N MET A 333 -1.83 -22.68 13.88
CA MET A 333 -1.59 -24.10 14.14
C MET A 333 -0.09 -24.40 14.33
N ALA A 334 0.77 -23.80 13.51
CA ALA A 334 2.22 -23.97 13.64
C ALA A 334 2.74 -23.38 14.96
N ILE A 335 2.29 -22.17 15.31
CA ILE A 335 2.63 -21.50 16.57
C ILE A 335 2.16 -22.34 17.76
N SER A 336 0.91 -22.82 17.72
CA SER A 336 0.36 -23.71 18.75
C SER A 336 1.20 -24.96 18.92
N ALA A 337 1.53 -25.67 17.83
CA ALA A 337 2.36 -26.87 17.86
C ALA A 337 3.75 -26.64 18.46
N ALA A 338 4.32 -25.44 18.27
CA ALA A 338 5.59 -25.05 18.88
C ALA A 338 5.51 -24.80 20.40
N CYS A 339 4.32 -24.56 20.95
CA CYS A 339 4.13 -24.24 22.37
C CYS A 339 3.91 -25.47 23.26
N HIS A 340 3.56 -26.65 22.70
CA HIS A 340 3.14 -27.83 23.47
C HIS A 340 4.29 -28.81 23.83
N VAL A 341 5.47 -28.28 24.15
CA VAL A 341 6.64 -29.13 24.46
C VAL A 341 6.80 -29.39 25.94
N ASP A 342 6.43 -28.44 26.79
CA ASP A 342 6.63 -28.54 28.24
C ASP A 342 5.27 -28.62 28.96
N SER A 343 4.99 -29.74 29.62
CA SER A 343 3.77 -29.97 30.41
C SER A 343 3.80 -29.26 31.77
N GLY A 344 4.94 -28.66 32.12
CA GLY A 344 5.12 -27.88 33.35
C GLY A 344 4.38 -26.55 33.30
N ARG A 345 4.11 -25.94 34.46
CA ARG A 345 3.51 -24.60 34.56
C ARG A 345 4.41 -23.58 33.85
N ALA A 346 4.10 -23.30 32.58
CA ALA A 346 4.82 -22.32 31.78
C ALA A 346 4.67 -20.92 32.42
N THR A 347 5.67 -20.53 33.21
CA THR A 347 5.84 -19.13 33.59
C THR A 347 6.36 -18.39 32.36
N LEU A 348 5.79 -17.22 32.05
CA LEU A 348 6.10 -16.39 30.88
C LEU A 348 7.47 -15.69 30.98
N GLY A 349 8.47 -16.39 31.51
CA GLY A 349 9.86 -15.97 31.53
C GLY A 349 10.50 -16.01 30.14
N PRO A 350 11.81 -15.74 30.06
CA PRO A 350 12.51 -15.69 28.78
C PRO A 350 12.55 -17.08 28.12
N VAL A 351 12.14 -17.11 26.85
CA VAL A 351 11.88 -18.32 26.06
C VAL A 351 13.02 -18.56 25.07
N LYS A 352 13.34 -19.83 24.81
CA LYS A 352 14.24 -20.25 23.73
C LYS A 352 13.57 -21.35 22.91
N TYR A 353 13.71 -21.34 21.60
CA TYR A 353 13.26 -22.45 20.76
C TYR A 353 14.35 -23.53 20.69
N GLY A 354 14.00 -24.78 20.96
CA GLY A 354 14.96 -25.88 20.96
C GLY A 354 14.33 -27.25 21.20
N LYS A 355 15.17 -28.27 21.28
CA LYS A 355 14.74 -29.63 21.65
C LYS A 355 14.71 -29.74 23.17
N ASP A 356 13.57 -30.16 23.71
CA ASP A 356 13.46 -30.52 25.12
C ASP A 356 14.17 -31.84 25.38
N GLU A 357 15.02 -31.87 26.42
CA GLU A 357 15.79 -33.05 26.82
C GLU A 357 14.90 -34.14 27.41
N ARG A 358 13.76 -33.78 28.01
CA ARG A 358 12.85 -34.73 28.67
C ARG A 358 11.94 -35.45 27.67
N THR A 359 11.29 -34.69 26.80
CA THR A 359 10.32 -35.24 25.84
C THR A 359 10.93 -35.54 24.46
N GLY A 360 12.12 -35.01 24.17
CA GLY A 360 12.74 -35.09 22.85
C GLY A 360 12.04 -34.28 21.76
N LYS A 361 10.97 -33.54 22.10
CA LYS A 361 10.19 -32.70 21.16
C LYS A 361 10.85 -31.34 20.98
N THR A 362 10.65 -30.71 19.82
CA THR A 362 11.17 -29.38 19.50
C THR A 362 10.10 -28.31 19.63
N GLY A 363 10.39 -27.23 20.37
CA GLY A 363 9.45 -26.14 20.61
C GLY A 363 10.01 -25.05 21.52
N PHE A 364 9.13 -24.21 22.02
CA PHE A 364 9.45 -23.14 22.96
C PHE A 364 9.69 -23.69 24.36
N LEU A 365 10.90 -23.47 24.87
CA LEU A 365 11.36 -23.89 26.19
C LEU A 365 11.35 -22.68 27.13
N CYS A 366 10.54 -22.76 28.18
CA CYS A 366 10.53 -21.78 29.26
C CYS A 366 11.58 -22.13 30.32
N ARG A 367 12.03 -21.13 31.07
CA ARG A 367 12.79 -21.36 32.31
C ARG A 367 11.92 -20.85 33.45
N GLU A 368 11.79 -21.65 34.51
CA GLU A 368 11.21 -21.15 35.75
C GLU A 368 12.04 -19.95 36.23
N LEU A 369 11.38 -18.81 36.40
CA LEU A 369 11.92 -17.73 37.20
C LEU A 369 11.99 -18.28 38.63
N SER A 370 13.20 -18.59 39.10
CA SER A 370 13.42 -18.80 40.53
C SER A 370 12.95 -17.54 41.25
N GLU A 371 11.97 -17.67 42.13
CA GLU A 371 11.56 -16.59 43.03
C GLU A 371 12.80 -16.08 43.79
N PRO A 372 12.94 -14.75 43.99
CA PRO A 372 14.04 -14.18 44.75
C PRO A 372 14.03 -14.60 46.23
#